data_AF-A0A521G6B1-F1
#
_entry.id   AF-A0A521G6B1-F1
#
_cell.length_a   1.000
_cell.length_b   1.000
_cell.length_c   1.000
_cell.angle_alpha   90.00
_cell.angle_beta   90.00
_cell.angle_gamma   90.00
#
_symmetry.space_group_name_H-M   'P 1'
#
loop_
_entity.id
_entity.type
_entity.pdbx_description
1 polymer ?
#
loop_
_entity_poly.entity_id
_entity_poly.type
_entity_poly.pdbx_seq_one_letter_code
_entity_poly.pdbx_strand_id
1 'polypeptide(L)'
;MNVWLRILIVGLSLCGMAQAQPPVLVMMKKAAAPGGTDLQRIMPELKAALRRYRFPLLDLNTATEARWRIEVTGSTDKCPIDATIPRYTLTLEAFDLKTEEYIATVKATPNCINLPPDELASRAVTALFDNRAFERERTGFFDKIRQYFGNEPVAMATPGDTTGPVIEIFSPALPRGFRPAGRVKPNASVEITGRVADPSRVARLSLNGQVVPFDEEGMFRPTVQMVQSDYRVRLDAEDALGNRRSLEFTLSPQSVSTTAASPEPLTEKRLALVVGNGAYEHVTRLSNPVNDAEAMANALRVCFVSLFGESVDDNGNEGNSEHGLRTFYRFL
;
A
#
# COMPACT_ATOMS: atom_id res chain seq x y z
N MET A 1 0.95 -7.70 -67.94
CA MET A 1 0.36 -6.98 -66.79
C MET A 1 0.20 -7.96 -65.65
N ASN A 2 0.96 -7.83 -64.56
CA ASN A 2 0.70 -8.56 -63.31
C ASN A 2 1.18 -7.68 -62.15
N VAL A 3 0.22 -7.24 -61.35
CA VAL A 3 0.38 -6.36 -60.18
C VAL A 3 0.63 -7.25 -58.96
N TRP A 4 1.73 -7.03 -58.25
CA TRP A 4 2.00 -7.64 -56.95
C TRP A 4 1.62 -6.66 -55.83
N LEU A 5 0.61 -7.05 -55.05
CA LEU A 5 0.13 -6.35 -53.87
C LEU A 5 1.09 -6.61 -52.69
N ARG A 6 1.79 -5.57 -52.21
CA ARG A 6 2.55 -5.61 -50.96
C ARG A 6 1.58 -5.39 -49.79
N ILE A 7 1.36 -6.42 -48.99
CA ILE A 7 0.65 -6.32 -47.71
C ILE A 7 1.63 -5.78 -46.67
N LEU A 8 1.33 -4.58 -46.15
CA LEU A 8 1.93 -3.99 -44.96
C LEU A 8 1.46 -4.81 -43.74
N ILE A 9 2.35 -5.55 -43.09
CA ILE A 9 2.12 -5.99 -41.71
C ILE A 9 2.67 -4.89 -40.81
N VAL A 10 1.77 -4.01 -40.37
CA VAL A 10 2.00 -3.13 -39.23
C VAL A 10 2.19 -4.03 -38.01
N GLY A 11 3.40 -4.00 -37.44
CA GLY A 11 3.72 -4.72 -36.23
C GLY A 11 2.75 -4.34 -35.12
N LEU A 12 1.87 -5.26 -34.75
CA LEU A 12 1.17 -5.22 -33.49
C LEU A 12 2.23 -5.18 -32.39
N SER A 13 2.33 -4.02 -31.75
CA SER A 13 3.01 -3.89 -30.47
C SER A 13 2.24 -4.76 -29.47
N LEU A 14 2.77 -5.94 -29.19
CA LEU A 14 2.36 -6.76 -28.06
C LEU A 14 2.57 -5.91 -26.81
N CYS A 15 1.47 -5.35 -26.31
CA CYS A 15 1.40 -4.69 -25.02
C CYS A 15 1.65 -5.76 -23.96
N GLY A 16 2.92 -5.96 -23.61
CA GLY A 16 3.33 -6.92 -22.59
C GLY A 16 2.71 -6.55 -21.26
N MET A 17 2.00 -7.52 -20.67
CA MET A 17 1.42 -7.45 -19.34
C MET A 17 2.51 -7.08 -18.34
N ALA A 18 2.46 -5.86 -17.83
CA ALA A 18 3.35 -5.44 -16.75
C ALA A 18 2.82 -6.09 -15.46
N GLN A 19 3.39 -7.24 -15.08
CA GLN A 19 3.27 -7.78 -13.73
C GLN A 19 3.60 -6.67 -12.73
N ALA A 20 2.75 -6.42 -11.73
CA ALA A 20 3.08 -5.45 -10.70
C ALA A 20 4.24 -6.00 -9.88
N GLN A 21 5.35 -5.27 -9.87
CA GLN A 21 6.51 -5.68 -9.09
C GLN A 21 6.23 -5.42 -7.61
N PRO A 22 6.67 -6.32 -6.71
CA PRO A 22 6.52 -6.10 -5.28
C PRO A 22 7.24 -4.80 -4.88
N PRO A 23 6.74 -4.12 -3.83
CA PRO A 23 7.33 -2.87 -3.39
C PRO A 23 8.79 -3.06 -2.96
N VAL A 24 9.60 -2.05 -3.27
CA VAL A 24 11.07 -2.09 -3.11
C VAL A 24 11.54 -1.13 -2.04
N LEU A 25 12.47 -1.60 -1.22
CA LEU A 25 13.21 -0.77 -0.28
C LEU A 25 14.51 -0.29 -0.92
N VAL A 26 14.77 1.02 -0.93
CA VAL A 26 16.05 1.57 -1.42
C VAL A 26 16.91 1.95 -0.24
N MET A 27 18.09 1.35 -0.14
CA MET A 27 19.02 1.55 0.97
C MET A 27 20.40 1.93 0.45
N MET A 28 21.13 2.73 1.22
CA MET A 28 22.56 2.92 0.98
C MET A 28 23.31 1.82 1.70
N LYS A 29 24.27 1.19 1.02
CA LYS A 29 25.29 0.44 1.73
C LYS A 29 26.12 1.46 2.50
N LYS A 30 26.32 1.26 3.81
CA LYS A 30 27.17 2.12 4.65
C LYS A 30 28.54 2.26 3.95
N ALA A 31 28.81 3.43 3.39
CA ALA A 31 29.98 3.60 2.54
C ALA A 31 31.27 3.57 3.37
N ALA A 32 32.13 2.62 3.04
CA ALA A 32 33.55 2.65 3.36
C ALA A 32 34.35 3.29 2.20
N ALA A 33 33.77 4.27 1.51
CA ALA A 33 34.44 4.92 0.38
C ALA A 33 35.42 5.98 0.90
N PRO A 34 36.75 5.81 0.71
CA PRO A 34 37.70 6.87 1.00
C PRO A 34 37.45 8.01 0.00
N GLY A 35 37.02 9.18 0.48
CA GLY A 35 36.81 10.36 -0.37
C GLY A 35 35.44 11.03 -0.34
N GLY A 36 34.52 10.60 0.55
CA GLY A 36 33.48 11.50 1.07
C GLY A 36 32.37 11.95 0.10
N THR A 37 31.98 11.13 -0.88
CA THR A 37 30.73 11.41 -1.59
C THR A 37 29.55 11.04 -0.70
N ASP A 38 28.80 12.04 -0.24
CA ASP A 38 27.59 11.83 0.54
C ASP A 38 26.45 11.32 -0.36
N LEU A 39 26.32 9.99 -0.42
CA LEU A 39 25.23 9.30 -1.13
C LEU A 39 23.84 9.77 -0.68
N GLN A 40 23.70 10.37 0.51
CA GLN A 40 22.42 10.92 0.96
C GLN A 40 21.94 12.07 0.07
N ARG A 41 22.86 12.89 -0.48
CA ARG A 41 22.51 14.03 -1.33
C ARG A 41 21.86 13.63 -2.64
N ILE A 42 22.25 12.48 -3.21
CA ILE A 42 21.70 11.99 -4.49
C ILE A 42 20.45 11.13 -4.32
N MET A 43 20.09 10.74 -3.09
CA MET A 43 18.97 9.84 -2.83
C MET A 43 17.61 10.38 -3.34
N PRO A 44 17.28 11.68 -3.20
CA PRO A 44 16.05 12.23 -3.76
C PRO A 44 15.97 12.08 -5.29
N GLU A 45 17.09 12.35 -5.99
CA GLU A 45 17.18 12.21 -7.45
C GLU A 45 17.04 10.74 -7.87
N LEU A 46 17.74 9.83 -7.18
CA LEU A 46 17.65 8.39 -7.44
C LEU A 46 16.23 7.84 -7.20
N LYS A 47 15.58 8.20 -6.08
CA LYS A 47 14.19 7.82 -5.80
C LYS A 47 13.25 8.37 -6.86
N ALA A 48 13.42 9.63 -7.29
CA ALA A 48 12.62 10.21 -8.36
C ALA A 48 12.83 9.45 -9.69
N ALA A 49 14.06 9.08 -10.02
CA ALA A 49 14.37 8.28 -11.20
C ALA A 49 13.70 6.89 -11.13
N LEU A 50 13.84 6.15 -10.02
CA LEU A 50 13.22 4.84 -9.85
C LEU A 50 11.69 4.88 -9.94
N ARG A 51 11.05 5.94 -9.42
CA ARG A 51 9.59 6.16 -9.56
C ARG A 51 9.18 6.33 -11.03
N ARG A 52 9.98 7.00 -11.87
CA ARG A 52 9.71 7.11 -13.32
C ARG A 52 9.69 5.74 -14.01
N TYR A 53 10.44 4.77 -13.49
CA TYR A 53 10.45 3.38 -13.95
C TYR A 53 9.33 2.53 -13.31
N ARG A 54 8.32 3.15 -12.70
CA ARG A 54 7.10 2.54 -12.14
C ARG A 54 7.34 1.53 -11.01
N PHE A 55 8.41 1.69 -10.25
CA PHE A 55 8.63 0.92 -9.04
C PHE A 55 7.84 1.53 -7.86
N PRO A 56 7.03 0.72 -7.13
CA PRO A 56 6.45 1.15 -5.86
C PRO A 56 7.57 1.21 -4.82
N LEU A 57 8.12 2.41 -4.58
CA LEU A 57 9.13 2.63 -3.55
C LEU A 57 8.45 2.70 -2.17
N LEU A 58 8.93 1.90 -1.22
CA LEU A 58 8.58 2.06 0.19
C LEU A 58 9.55 3.02 0.86
N ASP A 59 9.04 3.77 1.83
CA ASP A 59 9.89 4.51 2.75
C ASP A 59 10.36 3.58 3.88
N LEU A 60 11.48 3.93 4.52
CA LEU A 60 12.13 3.09 5.54
C LEU A 60 11.20 2.76 6.71
N ASN A 61 10.19 3.60 6.97
CA ASN A 61 9.23 3.42 8.06
C ASN A 61 8.14 2.37 7.74
N THR A 62 8.00 1.97 6.47
CA THR A 62 7.07 0.92 6.00
C THR A 62 7.84 -0.28 5.43
N ALA A 63 9.11 -0.44 5.83
CA ALA A 63 10.02 -1.44 5.28
C ALA A 63 9.58 -2.90 5.49
N THR A 64 8.66 -3.16 6.43
CA THR A 64 8.10 -4.50 6.69
C THR A 64 7.30 -5.05 5.51
N GLU A 65 6.83 -4.19 4.60
CA GLU A 65 6.09 -4.58 3.40
C GLU A 65 7.02 -4.84 2.20
N ALA A 66 8.31 -4.53 2.31
CA ALA A 66 9.25 -4.69 1.22
C ALA A 66 9.65 -6.17 1.09
N ARG A 67 9.57 -6.70 -0.13
CA ARG A 67 10.00 -8.07 -0.43
C ARG A 67 11.45 -8.15 -0.92
N TRP A 68 11.96 -7.03 -1.41
CA TRP A 68 13.30 -6.92 -1.95
C TRP A 68 13.84 -5.52 -1.76
N ARG A 69 15.17 -5.39 -1.84
CA ARG A 69 15.87 -4.13 -1.65
C ARG A 69 16.85 -3.84 -2.77
N ILE A 70 17.10 -2.56 -3.02
CA ILE A 70 18.22 -2.06 -3.82
C ILE A 70 19.24 -1.45 -2.87
N GLU A 71 20.42 -2.02 -2.82
CA GLU A 71 21.59 -1.42 -2.18
C GLU A 71 22.31 -0.51 -3.18
N VAL A 72 22.53 0.73 -2.77
CA VAL A 72 23.20 1.76 -3.56
C VAL A 72 24.61 1.94 -3.04
N THR A 73 25.60 1.86 -3.94
CA THR A 73 27.00 2.15 -3.66
C THR A 73 27.60 3.10 -4.68
N GLY A 74 28.60 3.85 -4.25
CA GLY A 74 29.38 4.75 -5.08
C GLY A 74 30.86 4.56 -4.82
N SER A 75 31.66 4.52 -5.89
CA SER A 75 33.12 4.52 -5.79
C SER A 75 33.71 5.60 -6.70
N THR A 76 34.82 6.18 -6.25
CA THR A 76 35.60 7.15 -7.04
C THR A 76 36.95 6.53 -7.36
N ASP A 77 37.27 6.50 -8.65
CA ASP A 77 38.53 6.00 -9.19
C ASP A 77 39.20 7.07 -10.06
N LYS A 78 40.43 6.83 -10.50
CA LYS A 78 41.13 7.72 -11.45
C LYS A 78 40.62 7.49 -12.86
N CYS A 79 40.49 8.54 -13.66
CA CYS A 79 40.15 8.39 -15.06
C CYS A 79 41.26 7.64 -15.83
N PRO A 80 40.91 6.69 -16.73
CA PRO A 80 41.89 5.96 -17.54
C PRO A 80 42.69 6.82 -18.51
N ILE A 81 42.13 7.97 -18.92
CA ILE A 81 42.72 8.88 -19.91
C ILE A 81 43.60 9.94 -19.23
N ASP A 82 43.20 10.39 -18.04
CA ASP A 82 43.92 11.40 -17.26
C ASP A 82 43.78 11.10 -15.75
N ALA A 83 44.86 10.66 -15.13
CA ALA A 83 44.87 10.28 -13.72
C ALA A 83 44.55 11.44 -12.74
N THR A 84 44.56 12.69 -13.20
CA THR A 84 44.18 13.87 -12.41
C THR A 84 42.67 14.09 -12.35
N ILE A 85 41.91 13.49 -13.27
CA ILE A 85 40.46 13.64 -13.35
C ILE A 85 39.79 12.50 -12.56
N PRO A 86 38.95 12.80 -11.56
CA PRO A 86 38.18 11.78 -10.85
C PRO A 86 37.11 11.17 -11.77
N ARG A 87 36.84 9.88 -11.57
CA ARG A 87 35.78 9.14 -12.24
C ARG A 87 34.91 8.47 -11.20
N TYR A 88 33.60 8.66 -11.27
CA TYR A 88 32.66 8.08 -10.32
C TYR A 88 31.90 6.91 -10.95
N THR A 89 31.75 5.83 -10.19
CA THR A 89 30.91 4.68 -10.55
C THR A 89 29.77 4.55 -9.55
N LEU A 90 28.54 4.69 -10.04
CA LEU A 90 27.33 4.32 -9.29
C LEU A 90 27.05 2.84 -9.52
N THR A 91 26.79 2.09 -8.45
CA THR A 91 26.38 0.69 -8.53
C THR A 91 25.08 0.49 -7.77
N LEU A 92 24.10 -0.15 -8.41
CA LEU A 92 22.88 -0.63 -7.78
C LEU A 92 22.93 -2.15 -7.71
N GLU A 93 22.67 -2.72 -6.54
CA GLU A 93 22.61 -4.17 -6.30
C GLU A 93 21.22 -4.53 -5.76
N ALA A 94 20.52 -5.46 -6.37
CA ALA A 94 19.20 -5.91 -5.94
C ALA A 94 19.32 -7.21 -5.14
N PHE A 95 18.63 -7.29 -4.01
CA PHE A 95 18.60 -8.45 -3.12
C PHE A 95 17.17 -8.81 -2.72
N ASP A 96 16.91 -10.10 -2.59
CA ASP A 96 15.70 -10.60 -1.95
C ASP A 96 15.80 -10.42 -0.42
N LEU A 97 14.78 -9.85 0.23
CA LEU A 97 14.84 -9.57 1.67
C LEU A 97 14.60 -10.81 2.54
N LYS A 98 13.93 -11.84 2.02
CA LYS A 98 13.60 -13.06 2.75
C LYS A 98 14.77 -14.05 2.73
N THR A 99 15.42 -14.18 1.59
CA THR A 99 16.52 -15.15 1.36
C THR A 99 17.90 -14.52 1.45
N GLU A 100 17.99 -13.18 1.44
CA GLU A 100 19.23 -12.42 1.27
C GLU A 100 19.98 -12.75 -0.04
N GLU A 101 19.31 -13.39 -1.00
CA GLU A 101 19.91 -13.78 -2.27
C GLU A 101 20.15 -12.55 -3.15
N TYR A 102 21.32 -12.52 -3.78
CA TYR A 102 21.66 -11.52 -4.78
C TYR A 102 20.92 -11.79 -6.09
N ILE A 103 20.22 -10.77 -6.62
CA ILE A 103 19.39 -10.90 -7.82
C ILE A 103 20.10 -10.34 -9.05
N ALA A 104 20.53 -9.07 -8.97
CA ALA A 104 21.07 -8.35 -10.11
C ALA A 104 21.94 -7.16 -9.70
N THR A 105 22.80 -6.70 -10.61
CA THR A 105 23.56 -5.47 -10.47
C THR A 105 23.51 -4.65 -11.75
N VAL A 106 23.54 -3.33 -11.60
CA VAL A 106 23.82 -2.39 -12.69
C VAL A 106 24.82 -1.35 -12.23
N LYS A 107 25.72 -0.98 -13.14
CA LYS A 107 26.75 0.03 -12.91
C LYS A 107 26.64 1.13 -13.94
N ALA A 108 26.77 2.37 -13.49
CA ALA A 108 26.90 3.54 -14.35
C ALA A 108 28.19 4.27 -14.03
N THR A 109 29.08 4.30 -15.01
CA THR A 109 30.36 5.01 -14.92
C THR A 109 30.46 6.03 -16.05
N PRO A 110 29.94 7.26 -15.84
CA PRO A 110 29.99 8.30 -16.86
C PRO A 110 31.43 8.66 -17.28
N ASN A 111 31.51 9.47 -18.35
CA ASN A 111 32.77 9.95 -18.90
C ASN A 111 33.57 10.76 -17.87
N CYS A 112 34.89 10.72 -18.00
CA CYS A 112 35.80 11.48 -17.16
C CYS A 112 35.56 12.97 -17.33
N ILE A 113 35.18 13.63 -16.25
CA ILE A 113 34.88 15.05 -16.21
C ILE A 113 35.41 15.59 -14.88
N ASN A 114 36.08 16.73 -14.92
CA ASN A 114 36.59 17.39 -13.73
C ASN A 114 35.45 18.14 -13.02
N LEU A 115 34.74 17.43 -12.14
CA LEU A 115 33.67 17.97 -11.31
C LEU A 115 33.83 17.53 -9.85
N PRO A 116 33.21 18.26 -8.91
CA PRO A 116 33.11 17.83 -7.52
C PRO A 116 32.48 16.42 -7.38
N PRO A 117 32.85 15.65 -6.33
CA PRO A 117 32.35 14.28 -6.16
C PRO A 117 30.84 14.12 -6.09
N ASP A 118 30.11 15.09 -5.54
CA ASP A 118 28.65 15.09 -5.45
C ASP A 118 27.98 15.35 -6.81
N GLU A 119 28.53 16.26 -7.62
CA GLU A 119 28.08 16.47 -9.00
C GLU A 119 28.36 15.25 -9.90
N LEU A 120 29.50 14.57 -9.69
CA LEU A 120 29.80 13.33 -10.39
C LEU A 120 28.80 12.21 -10.06
N ALA A 121 28.38 12.14 -8.81
CA ALA A 121 27.40 11.15 -8.36
C ALA A 121 25.99 11.41 -8.93
N SER A 122 25.54 12.67 -8.91
CA SER A 122 24.29 13.08 -9.59
C SER A 122 24.35 12.77 -11.09
N ARG A 123 25.47 13.09 -11.74
CA ARG A 123 25.69 12.72 -13.15
C ARG A 123 25.65 11.22 -13.40
N ALA A 124 26.12 10.40 -12.47
CA ALA A 124 26.05 8.96 -12.61
C ALA A 124 24.60 8.43 -12.50
N VAL A 125 23.77 9.04 -11.64
CA VAL A 125 22.32 8.77 -11.58
C VAL A 125 21.67 9.14 -12.91
N THR A 126 21.83 10.40 -13.35
CA THR A 126 21.31 10.86 -14.64
C THR A 126 21.80 9.98 -15.80
N ALA A 127 23.08 9.59 -15.82
CA ALA A 127 23.62 8.71 -16.85
C ALA A 127 22.94 7.34 -16.85
N LEU A 128 22.74 6.72 -15.68
CA LEU A 128 22.07 5.42 -15.59
C LEU A 128 20.64 5.47 -16.14
N PHE A 129 19.86 6.51 -15.79
CA PHE A 129 18.43 6.53 -16.05
C PHE A 129 18.00 7.26 -17.32
N ASP A 130 18.80 8.21 -17.81
CA ASP A 130 18.43 9.09 -18.92
C ASP A 130 19.36 8.97 -20.14
N ASN A 131 20.55 8.35 -20.02
CA ASN A 131 21.45 8.14 -21.16
C ASN A 131 21.19 6.79 -21.84
N ARG A 132 21.05 6.80 -23.17
CA ARG A 132 20.87 5.60 -24.01
C ARG A 132 22.06 4.64 -23.95
N ALA A 133 23.27 5.14 -23.64
CA ALA A 133 24.46 4.30 -23.50
C ALA A 133 24.32 3.23 -22.41
N PHE A 134 23.44 3.44 -21.42
CA PHE A 134 23.19 2.51 -20.32
C PHE A 134 21.83 1.79 -20.45
N GLU A 135 21.11 1.97 -21.56
CA GLU A 135 19.75 1.43 -21.73
C GLU A 135 19.72 -0.10 -21.66
N ARG A 136 20.72 -0.77 -22.24
CA ARG A 136 20.81 -2.23 -22.26
C ARG A 136 21.05 -2.80 -20.86
N GLU A 137 22.02 -2.24 -20.15
CA GLU A 137 22.39 -2.65 -18.80
C GLU A 137 21.26 -2.39 -17.81
N ARG A 138 20.64 -1.21 -17.90
CA ARG A 138 19.47 -0.83 -17.10
C ARG A 138 18.29 -1.76 -17.34
N THR A 139 17.96 -2.03 -18.61
CA THR A 139 16.84 -2.90 -18.96
C THR A 139 17.11 -4.33 -18.48
N GLY A 140 18.30 -4.86 -18.70
CA GLY A 140 18.70 -6.20 -18.23
C GLY A 140 18.68 -6.33 -16.70
N PHE A 141 19.04 -5.29 -15.96
CA PHE A 141 18.92 -5.27 -14.51
C PHE A 141 17.46 -5.43 -14.06
N PHE A 142 16.55 -4.66 -14.63
CA PHE A 142 15.14 -4.73 -14.28
C PHE A 142 14.44 -5.99 -14.82
N ASP A 143 14.85 -6.51 -15.97
CA ASP A 143 14.38 -7.80 -16.51
C ASP A 143 14.71 -8.94 -15.55
N LYS A 144 15.95 -8.99 -15.02
CA LYS A 144 16.36 -10.02 -14.05
C LYS A 144 15.55 -9.97 -12.78
N ILE A 145 15.27 -8.77 -12.26
CA ILE A 145 14.41 -8.60 -11.09
C ILE A 145 12.99 -9.12 -11.37
N ARG A 146 12.42 -8.77 -12.54
CA ARG A 146 11.11 -9.29 -12.95
C ARG A 146 11.10 -10.80 -13.07
N GLN A 147 12.12 -11.37 -13.69
CA GLN A 147 12.25 -12.82 -13.87
C GLN A 147 12.39 -13.53 -12.52
N TYR A 148 13.18 -12.99 -11.59
CA TYR A 148 13.38 -13.57 -10.26
C TYR A 148 12.05 -13.67 -9.49
N PHE A 149 11.31 -12.56 -9.38
CA PHE A 149 10.01 -12.55 -8.69
C PHE A 149 8.86 -13.16 -9.49
N GLY A 150 8.98 -13.25 -10.81
CA GLY A 150 8.02 -13.90 -11.69
C GLY A 150 8.15 -15.43 -11.74
N ASN A 151 9.32 -15.98 -11.36
CA ASN A 151 9.62 -17.41 -11.37
C ASN A 151 9.38 -18.11 -10.03
N GLU A 152 9.02 -17.39 -8.97
CA GLU A 152 8.47 -18.07 -7.81
C GLU A 152 7.23 -18.85 -8.24
N PRO A 153 7.08 -20.12 -7.81
CA PRO A 153 5.89 -20.87 -8.12
C PRO A 153 4.70 -20.02 -7.67
N VAL A 154 3.95 -19.53 -8.65
CA VAL A 154 2.58 -19.10 -8.42
C VAL A 154 1.97 -20.30 -7.72
N ALA A 155 1.65 -20.16 -6.42
CA ALA A 155 0.95 -21.20 -5.67
C ALA A 155 -0.16 -21.66 -6.61
N MET A 156 -0.04 -22.89 -7.10
CA MET A 156 -0.56 -23.34 -8.39
C MET A 156 -1.85 -22.62 -8.74
N ALA A 157 -1.77 -21.61 -9.62
CA ALA A 157 -2.97 -20.99 -10.15
C ALA A 157 -3.77 -22.13 -10.79
N THR A 158 -4.95 -22.42 -10.25
CA THR A 158 -5.81 -23.45 -10.79
C THR A 158 -6.06 -23.11 -12.26
N PRO A 159 -5.61 -23.94 -13.22
CA PRO A 159 -5.86 -23.66 -14.63
C PRO A 159 -7.38 -23.56 -14.84
N GLY A 160 -7.86 -22.37 -15.20
CA GLY A 160 -9.29 -22.12 -15.44
C GLY A 160 -9.97 -21.13 -14.49
N ASP A 161 -9.24 -20.44 -13.61
CA ASP A 161 -9.84 -19.32 -12.86
C ASP A 161 -10.10 -18.12 -13.80
N THR A 162 -11.39 -17.80 -13.94
CA THR A 162 -11.90 -16.67 -14.71
C THR A 162 -12.57 -15.62 -13.81
N THR A 163 -12.42 -15.76 -12.49
CA THR A 163 -13.01 -14.86 -11.50
C THR A 163 -12.00 -13.80 -11.11
N GLY A 164 -12.46 -12.55 -10.97
CA GLY A 164 -11.59 -11.45 -10.56
C GLY A 164 -11.52 -11.32 -9.03
N PRO A 165 -10.49 -10.63 -8.50
CA PRO A 165 -10.29 -10.47 -7.06
C PRO A 165 -11.50 -9.89 -6.32
N VAL A 166 -11.68 -10.31 -5.08
CA VAL A 166 -12.67 -9.74 -4.16
C VAL A 166 -12.02 -8.61 -3.37
N ILE A 167 -12.68 -7.44 -3.35
CA ILE A 167 -12.24 -6.25 -2.59
C ILE A 167 -13.27 -5.98 -1.48
N GLU A 168 -12.81 -6.00 -0.24
CA GLU A 168 -13.60 -5.67 0.95
C GLU A 168 -13.08 -4.38 1.61
N ILE A 169 -13.98 -3.50 2.04
CA ILE A 169 -13.64 -2.25 2.71
C ILE A 169 -14.11 -2.32 4.16
N PHE A 170 -13.20 -2.07 5.09
CA PHE A 170 -13.46 -1.98 6.52
C PHE A 170 -13.64 -0.53 6.98
N SER A 171 -12.83 0.38 6.43
CA SER A 171 -12.94 1.81 6.67
C SER A 171 -12.73 2.60 5.38
N PRO A 172 -13.50 3.67 5.13
CA PRO A 172 -14.66 4.09 5.91
C PRO A 172 -15.81 3.11 5.78
N ALA A 173 -16.69 3.07 6.79
CA ALA A 173 -17.88 2.21 6.75
C ALA A 173 -18.75 2.61 5.55
N LEU A 174 -18.92 1.68 4.60
CA LEU A 174 -19.72 1.89 3.40
C LEU A 174 -21.14 1.34 3.61
N PRO A 175 -22.18 2.15 3.41
CA PRO A 175 -23.55 1.65 3.45
C PRO A 175 -23.78 0.65 2.31
N ARG A 176 -24.51 -0.44 2.56
CA ARG A 176 -24.85 -1.41 1.52
C ARG A 176 -25.80 -0.77 0.51
N GLY A 177 -25.47 -0.82 -0.79
CA GLY A 177 -26.34 -0.28 -1.85
C GLY A 177 -25.63 0.06 -3.15
N PHE A 178 -26.39 0.54 -4.13
CA PHE A 178 -25.87 0.98 -5.42
C PHE A 178 -25.12 2.31 -5.23
N ARG A 179 -23.80 2.32 -5.45
CA ARG A 179 -22.88 3.45 -5.23
C ARG A 179 -22.80 3.88 -3.75
N PRO A 180 -22.10 3.09 -2.91
CA PRO A 180 -21.93 3.43 -1.52
C PRO A 180 -21.24 4.78 -1.34
N ALA A 181 -21.68 5.54 -0.33
CA ALA A 181 -21.09 6.83 0.05
C ALA A 181 -20.64 6.79 1.51
N GLY A 182 -19.32 6.89 1.72
CA GLY A 182 -18.73 7.03 3.05
C GLY A 182 -18.81 8.49 3.51
N ARG A 183 -19.29 8.73 4.72
CA ARG A 183 -19.29 10.06 5.33
C ARG A 183 -18.03 10.25 6.15
N VAL A 184 -17.34 11.36 5.92
CA VAL A 184 -16.07 11.66 6.58
C VAL A 184 -15.95 13.15 6.88
N LYS A 185 -15.02 13.52 7.78
CA LYS A 185 -14.82 14.92 8.15
C LYS A 185 -14.28 15.73 6.95
N PRO A 186 -14.78 16.96 6.72
CA PRO A 186 -14.23 17.83 5.69
C PRO A 186 -12.76 18.17 5.98
N ASN A 187 -11.96 18.35 4.91
CA ASN A 187 -10.52 18.69 4.99
C ASN A 187 -9.68 17.70 5.82
N ALA A 188 -10.13 16.45 5.92
CA ALA A 188 -9.43 15.41 6.66
C ALA A 188 -8.60 14.51 5.74
N SER A 189 -7.52 13.99 6.31
CA SER A 189 -6.81 12.83 5.76
C SER A 189 -7.64 11.59 6.08
N VAL A 190 -8.14 10.91 5.05
CA VAL A 190 -8.99 9.72 5.20
C VAL A 190 -8.16 8.49 4.89
N GLU A 191 -7.98 7.63 5.89
CA GLU A 191 -7.40 6.30 5.71
C GLU A 191 -8.49 5.34 5.24
N ILE A 192 -8.25 4.69 4.11
CA ILE A 192 -9.10 3.64 3.59
C ILE A 192 -8.44 2.31 3.98
N THR A 193 -9.13 1.48 4.75
CA THR A 193 -8.64 0.16 5.13
C THR A 193 -9.54 -0.92 4.55
N GLY A 194 -8.92 -2.00 4.08
CA GLY A 194 -9.64 -3.09 3.46
C GLY A 194 -8.77 -4.31 3.22
N ARG A 195 -9.36 -5.32 2.58
CA ARG A 195 -8.70 -6.56 2.19
C ARG A 195 -8.98 -6.86 0.72
N VAL A 196 -7.98 -7.35 0.01
CA VAL A 196 -8.12 -7.86 -1.35
C VAL A 196 -7.68 -9.33 -1.38
N ALA A 197 -8.50 -10.21 -1.95
CA ALA A 197 -8.24 -11.65 -1.96
C ALA A 197 -8.67 -12.29 -3.27
N ASP A 198 -7.90 -13.27 -3.72
CA ASP A 198 -8.18 -14.05 -4.92
C ASP A 198 -7.50 -15.43 -4.84
N PRO A 199 -8.14 -16.54 -5.30
CA PRO A 199 -7.53 -17.87 -5.32
C PRO A 199 -6.25 -17.94 -6.14
N SER A 200 -6.17 -17.19 -7.24
CA SER A 200 -5.01 -17.11 -8.13
C SER A 200 -3.96 -16.10 -7.65
N ARG A 201 -4.14 -15.54 -6.45
CA ARG A 201 -3.38 -14.44 -5.85
C ARG A 201 -3.61 -13.11 -6.56
N VAL A 202 -3.64 -12.05 -5.77
CA VAL A 202 -3.76 -10.67 -6.26
C VAL A 202 -2.41 -10.20 -6.78
N ALA A 203 -2.34 -9.82 -8.05
CA ALA A 203 -1.14 -9.26 -8.65
C ALA A 203 -1.02 -7.76 -8.40
N ARG A 204 -2.12 -7.01 -8.46
CA ARG A 204 -2.12 -5.55 -8.31
C ARG A 204 -3.37 -5.05 -7.62
N LEU A 205 -3.21 -4.00 -6.81
CA LEU A 205 -4.28 -3.12 -6.35
C LEU A 205 -3.91 -1.67 -6.70
N SER A 206 -4.89 -0.88 -7.13
CA SER A 206 -4.71 0.55 -7.37
C SER A 206 -5.91 1.36 -6.88
N LEU A 207 -5.65 2.55 -6.34
CA LEU A 207 -6.63 3.56 -5.95
C LEU A 207 -6.51 4.75 -6.89
N ASN A 208 -7.59 5.05 -7.62
CA ASN A 208 -7.65 6.13 -8.61
C ASN A 208 -6.47 6.08 -9.62
N GLY A 209 -6.04 4.87 -9.99
CA GLY A 209 -4.91 4.62 -10.90
C GLY A 209 -3.53 4.62 -10.25
N GLN A 210 -3.40 5.00 -8.97
CA GLN A 210 -2.16 4.91 -8.21
C GLN A 210 -2.06 3.54 -7.53
N VAL A 211 -0.94 2.84 -7.72
CA VAL A 211 -0.70 1.52 -7.10
C VAL A 211 -0.70 1.64 -5.58
N VAL A 212 -1.41 0.72 -4.91
CA VAL A 212 -1.53 0.64 -3.46
C VAL A 212 -0.85 -0.65 -2.98
N PRO A 213 0.10 -0.58 -2.03
CA PRO A 213 0.69 -1.76 -1.43
C PRO A 213 -0.34 -2.51 -0.55
N PHE A 214 -0.16 -3.82 -0.45
CA PHE A 214 -0.90 -4.69 0.46
C PHE A 214 0.04 -5.77 1.01
N ASP A 215 -0.28 -6.29 2.19
CA ASP A 215 0.51 -7.33 2.87
C ASP A 215 0.20 -8.77 2.37
N GLU A 216 0.82 -9.78 3.00
CA GLU A 216 0.65 -11.18 2.62
C GLU A 216 -0.80 -11.68 2.79
N GLU A 217 -1.54 -11.08 3.73
CA GLU A 217 -2.95 -11.35 3.99
C GLU A 217 -3.92 -10.57 3.07
N GLY A 218 -3.36 -9.66 2.26
CA GLY A 218 -4.08 -8.81 1.31
C GLY A 218 -4.65 -7.53 1.92
N MET A 219 -4.20 -7.13 3.11
CA MET A 219 -4.65 -5.91 3.77
C MET A 219 -3.99 -4.68 3.15
N PHE A 220 -4.77 -3.62 2.92
CA PHE A 220 -4.29 -2.35 2.37
C PHE A 220 -4.76 -1.16 3.21
N ARG A 221 -3.96 -0.08 3.24
CA ARG A 221 -4.20 1.13 4.06
C ARG A 221 -3.83 2.46 3.37
N PRO A 222 -4.25 2.74 2.13
CA PRO A 222 -3.96 4.01 1.48
C PRO A 222 -4.67 5.18 2.18
N THR A 223 -4.02 6.34 2.14
CA THR A 223 -4.56 7.58 2.68
C THR A 223 -4.87 8.55 1.55
N VAL A 224 -6.07 9.15 1.56
CA VAL A 224 -6.50 10.17 0.60
C VAL A 224 -6.75 11.49 1.32
N GLN A 225 -6.35 12.59 0.70
CA GLN A 225 -6.65 13.93 1.21
C GLN A 225 -8.01 14.36 0.68
N MET A 226 -8.98 14.58 1.58
CA MET A 226 -10.27 15.12 1.17
C MET A 226 -10.25 16.63 1.03
N VAL A 227 -10.85 17.08 -0.06
CA VAL A 227 -11.22 18.48 -0.30
C VAL A 227 -12.69 18.64 0.13
N GLN A 228 -13.20 19.86 0.31
CA GLN A 228 -14.60 20.17 0.71
C GLN A 228 -15.68 19.72 -0.31
N SER A 229 -15.37 18.83 -1.24
CA SER A 229 -16.29 18.27 -2.23
C SER A 229 -16.28 16.76 -2.19
N ASP A 230 -17.28 16.14 -2.81
CA ASP A 230 -17.29 14.70 -3.02
C ASP A 230 -16.00 14.22 -3.70
N TYR A 231 -15.41 13.16 -3.15
CA TYR A 231 -14.21 12.52 -3.67
C TYR A 231 -14.53 11.10 -4.13
N ARG A 232 -14.42 10.85 -5.44
CA ARG A 232 -14.66 9.51 -6.00
C ARG A 232 -13.44 8.63 -5.76
N VAL A 233 -13.67 7.46 -5.18
CA VAL A 233 -12.68 6.41 -4.98
C VAL A 233 -13.01 5.27 -5.93
N ARG A 234 -12.03 4.91 -6.74
CA ARG A 234 -12.05 3.72 -7.58
C ARG A 234 -10.88 2.83 -7.20
N LEU A 235 -11.19 1.63 -6.76
CA LEU A 235 -10.22 0.57 -6.53
C LEU A 235 -10.28 -0.40 -7.69
N ASP A 236 -9.15 -0.64 -8.35
CA ASP A 236 -9.00 -1.67 -9.37
C ASP A 236 -8.01 -2.72 -8.87
N ALA A 237 -8.46 -3.97 -8.83
CA ALA A 237 -7.65 -5.13 -8.51
C ALA A 237 -7.51 -6.05 -9.74
N GLU A 238 -6.34 -6.65 -9.87
CA GLU A 238 -5.98 -7.62 -10.93
C GLU A 238 -5.31 -8.83 -10.27
N ASP A 239 -5.73 -10.04 -10.62
CA ASP A 239 -5.10 -11.28 -10.15
C ASP A 239 -3.86 -11.64 -10.99
N ALA A 240 -3.21 -12.76 -10.68
CA ALA A 240 -2.04 -13.25 -11.43
C ALA A 240 -2.38 -13.76 -12.85
N LEU A 241 -3.65 -13.96 -13.18
CA LEU A 241 -4.13 -14.46 -14.47
C LEU A 241 -4.73 -13.36 -15.36
N GLY A 242 -4.78 -12.12 -14.87
CA GLY A 242 -5.32 -10.96 -15.59
C GLY A 242 -6.82 -10.74 -15.40
N ASN A 243 -7.49 -11.49 -14.53
CA ASN A 243 -8.88 -11.21 -14.15
C ASN A 243 -8.93 -9.94 -13.31
N ARG A 244 -9.92 -9.08 -13.56
CA ARG A 244 -10.01 -7.74 -12.95
C ARG A 244 -11.31 -7.54 -12.20
N ARG A 245 -11.23 -6.76 -11.12
CA ARG A 245 -12.39 -6.26 -10.38
C ARG A 245 -12.22 -4.77 -10.09
N SER A 246 -13.31 -4.03 -10.28
CA SER A 246 -13.38 -2.62 -9.90
C SER A 246 -14.42 -2.42 -8.80
N LEU A 247 -14.08 -1.66 -7.77
CA LEU A 247 -14.97 -1.18 -6.72
C LEU A 247 -14.97 0.35 -6.73
N GLU A 248 -16.14 0.96 -6.88
CA GLU A 248 -16.30 2.42 -6.88
C GLU A 248 -17.21 2.87 -5.74
N PHE A 249 -16.77 3.90 -5.02
CA PHE A 249 -17.54 4.55 -3.96
C PHE A 249 -17.20 6.04 -3.85
N THR A 250 -18.04 6.81 -3.17
CA THR A 250 -17.81 8.25 -2.97
C THR A 250 -17.53 8.53 -1.50
N LEU A 251 -16.54 9.37 -1.23
CA LEU A 251 -16.38 10.01 0.08
C LEU A 251 -17.06 11.37 0.02
N SER A 252 -18.08 11.56 0.84
CA SER A 252 -18.78 12.83 0.94
C SER A 252 -18.39 13.54 2.25
N PRO A 253 -17.98 14.81 2.18
CA PRO A 253 -17.70 15.57 3.38
C PRO A 253 -19.01 15.75 4.16
N GLN A 254 -19.00 15.44 5.45
CA GLN A 254 -20.14 15.72 6.30
C GLN A 254 -20.34 17.24 6.33
N SER A 255 -21.45 17.72 5.75
CA SER A 255 -21.80 19.14 5.78
C SER A 255 -21.96 19.55 7.24
N VAL A 256 -21.08 20.45 7.71
CA VAL A 256 -21.35 21.20 8.92
C VAL A 256 -22.42 22.23 8.58
N SER A 257 -23.69 21.90 8.83
CA SER A 257 -24.74 22.91 8.84
C SER A 257 -24.43 23.85 10.00
N THR A 258 -23.75 24.96 9.74
CA THR A 258 -23.62 26.09 10.66
C THR A 258 -24.96 26.80 10.74
N THR A 259 -25.92 26.19 11.41
CA THR A 259 -26.95 26.97 12.09
C THR A 259 -26.24 27.60 13.27
N ALA A 260 -26.07 28.92 13.24
CA ALA A 260 -25.54 29.69 14.36
C ALA A 260 -26.48 29.53 15.57
N ALA A 261 -26.29 28.47 16.34
CA ALA A 261 -26.80 28.33 17.68
C ALA A 261 -25.75 28.91 18.62
N SER A 262 -26.19 29.88 19.43
CA SER A 262 -25.51 30.41 20.60
C SER A 262 -24.79 29.29 21.38
N PRO A 263 -23.58 29.52 21.94
CA PRO A 263 -22.85 28.50 22.67
C PRO A 263 -23.53 28.29 24.03
N GLU A 264 -24.58 27.49 24.06
CA GLU A 264 -24.89 26.75 25.27
C GLU A 264 -24.04 25.47 25.27
N PRO A 265 -23.42 25.10 26.41
CA PRO A 265 -22.66 23.88 26.51
C PRO A 265 -23.64 22.70 26.45
N LEU A 266 -23.93 22.21 25.25
CA LEU A 266 -24.53 20.91 25.07
C LEU A 266 -23.51 19.88 25.54
N THR A 267 -23.64 19.51 26.80
CA THR A 267 -23.11 18.26 27.34
C THR A 267 -23.84 17.15 26.60
N GLU A 268 -23.40 16.85 25.37
CA GLU A 268 -23.94 15.73 24.60
C GLU A 268 -23.67 14.47 25.41
N LYS A 269 -24.73 13.93 26.01
CA LYS A 269 -24.68 12.66 26.73
C LYS A 269 -24.33 11.58 25.72
N ARG A 270 -23.07 11.17 25.69
CA ARG A 270 -22.61 10.05 24.87
C ARG A 270 -23.02 8.76 25.57
N LEU A 271 -23.69 7.88 24.84
CA LEU A 271 -24.12 6.57 25.32
C LEU A 271 -23.09 5.50 24.92
N ALA A 272 -22.67 4.68 25.88
CA ALA A 272 -21.92 3.45 25.60
C ALA A 272 -22.82 2.24 25.91
N LEU A 273 -22.97 1.35 24.93
CA LEU A 273 -23.63 0.04 25.08
C LEU A 273 -22.55 -1.04 25.16
N VAL A 274 -22.53 -1.77 26.26
CA VAL A 274 -21.62 -2.90 26.47
C VAL A 274 -22.46 -4.17 26.59
N VAL A 275 -22.10 -5.22 25.83
CA VAL A 275 -22.79 -6.51 25.82
C VAL A 275 -21.77 -7.63 26.06
N GLY A 276 -21.92 -8.38 27.16
CA GLY A 276 -21.09 -9.54 27.48
C GLY A 276 -21.79 -10.84 27.15
N ASN A 277 -21.60 -11.40 25.95
CA ASN A 277 -22.25 -12.65 25.55
C ASN A 277 -21.44 -13.88 25.98
N GLY A 278 -22.01 -14.75 26.83
CA GLY A 278 -21.44 -16.04 27.21
C GLY A 278 -22.16 -17.27 26.68
N ALA A 279 -23.32 -17.11 26.05
CA ALA A 279 -24.22 -18.20 25.66
C ALA A 279 -23.98 -18.68 24.22
N TYR A 280 -22.73 -18.92 23.85
CA TYR A 280 -22.43 -19.48 22.53
C TYR A 280 -22.76 -20.98 22.47
N GLU A 281 -23.54 -21.39 21.47
CA GLU A 281 -23.97 -22.79 21.30
C GLU A 281 -22.93 -23.67 20.57
N HIS A 282 -22.13 -23.08 19.68
CA HIS A 282 -21.27 -23.81 18.74
C HIS A 282 -19.77 -23.55 18.89
N VAL A 283 -19.37 -22.75 19.88
CA VAL A 283 -17.96 -22.46 20.16
C VAL A 283 -17.67 -22.59 21.65
N THR A 284 -16.41 -22.84 21.99
CA THR A 284 -15.94 -22.90 23.37
C THR A 284 -16.36 -21.64 24.10
N ARG A 285 -17.11 -21.81 25.20
CA ARG A 285 -17.61 -20.69 26.00
C ARG A 285 -16.44 -19.86 26.52
N LEU A 286 -16.60 -18.54 26.46
CA LEU A 286 -15.67 -17.62 27.10
C LEU A 286 -15.77 -17.81 28.61
N SER A 287 -14.63 -17.82 29.29
CA SER A 287 -14.57 -18.14 30.72
C SER A 287 -15.12 -17.04 31.62
N ASN A 288 -15.30 -15.81 31.13
CA ASN A 288 -15.67 -14.68 31.98
C ASN A 288 -16.38 -13.46 31.32
N PRO A 289 -17.25 -13.65 30.31
CA PRO A 289 -17.75 -12.55 29.46
C PRO A 289 -18.56 -11.50 30.22
N VAL A 290 -19.24 -11.86 31.32
CA VAL A 290 -20.02 -10.95 32.15
C VAL A 290 -19.12 -10.00 32.92
N ASN A 291 -18.11 -10.53 33.63
CA ASN A 291 -17.17 -9.71 34.39
C ASN A 291 -16.31 -8.83 33.47
N ASP A 292 -15.98 -9.30 32.26
CA ASP A 292 -15.25 -8.50 31.27
C ASP A 292 -16.09 -7.31 30.76
N ALA A 293 -17.39 -7.54 30.51
CA ALA A 293 -18.33 -6.50 30.14
C ALA A 293 -18.54 -5.49 31.28
N GLU A 294 -18.58 -5.95 32.53
CA GLU A 294 -18.67 -5.07 33.70
C GLU A 294 -17.42 -4.20 33.86
N ALA A 295 -16.22 -4.78 33.70
CA ALA A 295 -14.97 -4.05 33.73
C ALA A 295 -14.91 -2.96 32.63
N MET A 296 -15.39 -3.30 31.43
CA MET A 296 -15.47 -2.36 30.31
C MET A 296 -16.49 -1.24 30.57
N ALA A 297 -17.66 -1.56 31.09
CA ALA A 297 -18.67 -0.56 31.47
C ALA A 297 -18.13 0.40 32.53
N ASN A 298 -17.41 -0.11 33.54
CA ASN A 298 -16.74 0.70 34.56
C ASN A 298 -15.73 1.68 33.96
N ALA A 299 -14.89 1.22 33.02
CA ALA A 299 -13.92 2.08 32.35
C ALA A 299 -14.60 3.20 31.53
N LEU A 300 -15.73 2.90 30.90
CA LEU A 300 -16.44 3.84 30.03
C LEU A 300 -17.33 4.85 30.80
N ARG A 301 -17.65 4.60 32.07
CA ARG A 301 -18.41 5.53 32.93
C ARG A 301 -17.76 6.91 33.10
N VAL A 302 -16.45 7.02 32.93
CA VAL A 302 -15.71 8.28 33.05
C VAL A 302 -15.96 9.22 31.86
N CYS A 303 -16.35 8.67 30.70
CA CYS A 303 -16.51 9.42 29.45
C CYS A 303 -17.93 9.37 28.86
N PHE A 304 -18.78 8.47 29.36
CA PHE A 304 -20.09 8.18 28.80
C PHE A 304 -21.12 7.97 29.91
N VAL A 305 -22.39 8.27 29.62
CA VAL A 305 -23.50 7.71 30.39
C VAL A 305 -23.55 6.22 30.02
N SER A 306 -23.11 5.35 30.93
CA SER A 306 -23.08 3.90 30.68
C SER A 306 -24.44 3.30 31.01
N LEU A 307 -25.09 2.66 30.03
CA LEU A 307 -26.20 1.75 30.29
C LEU A 307 -25.65 0.32 30.28
N PHE A 308 -25.90 -0.43 31.35
CA PHE A 308 -25.50 -1.82 31.48
C PHE A 308 -26.73 -2.70 31.21
N GLY A 309 -26.61 -3.63 30.27
CA GLY A 309 -27.62 -4.65 30.01
C GLY A 309 -27.05 -6.02 30.37
N GLU A 310 -27.63 -6.67 31.36
CA GLU A 310 -27.30 -8.06 31.71
C GLU A 310 -27.86 -9.00 30.63
N SER A 311 -27.03 -9.88 30.09
CA SER A 311 -27.50 -11.10 29.43
C SER A 311 -27.48 -12.24 30.43
N VAL A 312 -28.64 -12.88 30.57
CA VAL A 312 -29.04 -14.10 31.29
C VAL A 312 -27.89 -14.93 31.88
N ASP A 313 -27.99 -15.19 33.17
CA ASP A 313 -27.09 -16.01 33.97
C ASP A 313 -27.17 -17.52 33.61
N ASP A 314 -26.14 -18.26 34.04
CA ASP A 314 -25.89 -19.70 33.81
C ASP A 314 -27.02 -20.66 34.27
N ASN A 315 -28.17 -20.16 34.72
CA ASN A 315 -29.29 -20.97 35.23
C ASN A 315 -30.57 -20.88 34.37
N GLY A 316 -30.56 -20.18 33.24
CA GLY A 316 -31.68 -20.19 32.29
C GLY A 316 -32.98 -19.55 32.82
N ASN A 317 -32.91 -18.65 33.79
CA ASN A 317 -34.09 -17.90 34.24
C ASN A 317 -34.25 -16.61 33.40
N GLU A 318 -35.26 -16.59 32.53
CA GLU A 318 -35.66 -15.45 31.67
C GLU A 318 -36.29 -14.25 32.44
N GLY A 319 -35.93 -14.03 33.71
CA GLY A 319 -36.71 -13.17 34.60
C GLY A 319 -36.57 -11.65 34.42
N ASN A 320 -35.52 -11.14 33.77
CA ASN A 320 -35.22 -9.69 33.81
C ASN A 320 -34.85 -9.03 32.47
N SER A 321 -34.85 -9.78 31.36
CA SER A 321 -34.47 -9.27 30.03
C SER A 321 -35.43 -8.19 29.50
N GLU A 322 -36.70 -8.23 29.91
CA GLU A 322 -37.68 -7.18 29.57
C GLU A 322 -37.40 -5.85 30.28
N HIS A 323 -36.73 -5.83 31.45
CA HIS A 323 -36.48 -4.60 32.21
C HIS A 323 -35.35 -3.76 31.60
N GLY A 324 -34.32 -4.40 31.05
CA GLY A 324 -33.22 -3.73 30.34
C GLY A 324 -33.68 -3.05 29.05
N LEU A 325 -34.51 -3.74 28.26
CA LEU A 325 -35.06 -3.22 27.01
C LEU A 325 -36.21 -2.20 27.22
N ARG A 326 -37.04 -2.36 28.27
CA ARG A 326 -38.07 -1.35 28.61
C ARG A 326 -37.49 -0.06 29.17
N THR A 327 -36.36 -0.13 29.89
CA THR A 327 -35.61 1.06 30.30
C THR A 327 -35.08 1.83 29.08
N PHE A 328 -34.68 1.11 28.03
CA PHE A 328 -34.21 1.67 26.77
C PHE A 328 -35.27 2.52 26.05
N TYR A 329 -36.54 2.14 26.13
CA TYR A 329 -37.65 2.89 25.50
C TYR A 329 -38.15 4.10 26.31
N ARG A 330 -37.73 4.27 27.57
CA ARG A 330 -38.12 5.43 28.41
C ARG A 330 -37.15 6.61 28.34
N PHE A 331 -35.98 6.42 27.74
CA PHE A 331 -34.91 7.43 27.65
C PHE A 331 -34.72 8.02 26.24
N LEU A 332 -35.48 7.56 25.24
CA LEU A 332 -35.68 8.23 23.95
C LEU A 332 -36.89 9.16 24.02
#